data_AF-A0A528AR63-F1
#
_entry.id   AF-A0A528AR63-F1
#
_cell.length_a   1.000
_cell.length_b   1.000
_cell.length_c   1.000
_cell.angle_alpha   90.00
_cell.angle_beta   90.00
_cell.angle_gamma   90.00
#
_symmetry.space_group_name_H-M   'P 1'
#
loop_
_entity.id
_entity.type
_entity.pdbx_description
1 polymer ?
#
loop_
_entity_poly.entity_id
_entity_poly.type
_entity_poly.pdbx_seq_one_letter_code
_entity_poly.pdbx_strand_id
1 'polypeptide(L)'
;MTAASNSRLKHGLVGVSIAALACAAAVTWYAAKGEAASAKPDVPEAKLVKAVTVKPAPQADSRLAIGEIRPQRESDLGFRLSGKLVQRTAAVGQMVRKGEVLARIEDQDYRNRLRSAEADVAAAQA
;
A
#
# COMPACT_ATOMS: atom_id res chain seq x y z
N MET A 1 62.67 84.99 -61.43
CA MET A 1 61.49 85.71 -61.96
C MET A 1 60.25 84.85 -61.77
N THR A 2 59.20 85.44 -61.18
CA THR A 2 57.75 85.07 -61.17
C THR A 2 57.36 83.68 -60.62
N ALA A 3 56.71 83.52 -59.45
CA ALA A 3 55.38 83.96 -58.97
C ALA A 3 54.24 82.94 -59.23
N ALA A 4 53.25 82.93 -58.32
CA ALA A 4 51.90 82.29 -58.37
C ALA A 4 51.80 80.86 -57.81
N SER A 5 50.76 80.42 -57.09
CA SER A 5 49.57 81.06 -56.51
C SER A 5 48.83 80.02 -55.63
N ASN A 6 48.19 80.55 -54.58
CA ASN A 6 47.23 79.98 -53.64
C ASN A 6 46.18 78.98 -54.19
N SER A 7 45.91 77.90 -53.44
CA SER A 7 44.54 77.38 -53.11
C SER A 7 44.50 75.94 -52.51
N ARG A 8 45.62 75.29 -52.16
CA ARG A 8 45.62 73.86 -51.76
C ARG A 8 45.61 73.54 -50.26
N LEU A 9 45.26 74.49 -49.38
CA LEU A 9 45.42 74.31 -47.91
C LEU A 9 44.11 74.12 -47.12
N LYS A 10 42.92 74.38 -47.70
CA LYS A 10 41.64 74.31 -46.96
C LYS A 10 40.95 72.92 -47.04
N HIS A 11 41.29 72.09 -48.01
CA HIS A 11 40.68 70.76 -48.19
C HIS A 11 41.32 69.65 -47.32
N GLY A 12 42.58 69.81 -46.92
CA GLY A 12 43.27 68.83 -46.05
C GLY A 12 42.77 68.84 -44.60
N LEU A 13 42.29 69.99 -44.12
CA LEU A 13 41.92 70.17 -42.72
C LEU A 13 40.51 69.63 -42.39
N VAL A 14 39.62 69.57 -43.38
CA VAL A 14 38.27 68.99 -43.22
C VAL A 14 38.31 67.46 -43.24
N GLY A 15 39.21 66.85 -44.02
CA GLY A 15 39.36 65.40 -44.10
C GLY A 15 39.89 64.76 -42.80
N VAL A 16 40.78 65.46 -42.09
CA VAL A 16 41.36 64.97 -40.83
C VAL A 16 40.34 64.96 -39.69
N SER A 17 39.46 65.96 -39.63
CA SER A 17 38.39 66.05 -38.61
C SER A 17 37.36 64.93 -38.72
N ILE A 18 36.99 64.56 -39.95
CA ILE A 18 36.02 63.47 -40.22
C ILE A 18 36.65 62.11 -39.89
N ALA A 19 37.93 61.91 -40.20
CA ALA A 19 38.65 60.69 -39.85
C ALA A 19 38.79 60.51 -38.32
N ALA A 20 39.04 61.60 -37.57
CA ALA A 20 39.15 61.55 -36.11
C ALA A 20 37.81 61.20 -35.44
N LEU A 21 36.69 61.76 -35.91
CA LEU A 21 35.34 61.44 -35.42
C LEU A 21 34.92 60.01 -35.77
N ALA A 22 35.27 59.51 -36.96
CA ALA A 22 34.99 58.12 -37.35
C ALA A 22 35.78 57.11 -36.49
N CYS A 23 37.05 57.39 -36.19
CA CYS A 23 37.83 56.56 -35.26
C CYS A 23 37.27 56.58 -33.85
N ALA A 24 36.86 57.75 -33.33
CA ALA A 24 36.26 57.84 -32.00
C ALA A 24 34.94 57.03 -31.90
N ALA A 25 34.10 57.10 -32.94
CA ALA A 25 32.85 56.31 -33.01
C ALA A 25 33.12 54.80 -33.14
N ALA A 26 34.15 54.40 -33.88
CA ALA A 26 34.54 53.00 -33.99
C ALA A 26 35.06 52.44 -32.65
N VAL A 27 35.83 53.23 -31.90
CA VAL A 27 36.35 52.85 -30.59
C VAL A 27 35.23 52.72 -29.55
N THR A 28 34.27 53.64 -29.52
CA THR A 28 33.12 53.54 -28.61
C THR A 28 32.19 52.38 -28.96
N TRP A 29 31.98 52.09 -30.25
CA TRP A 29 31.22 50.92 -30.70
C TRP A 29 31.91 49.60 -30.30
N TYR A 30 33.23 49.52 -30.43
CA TYR A 30 33.98 48.32 -30.06
C TYR A 30 34.01 48.11 -28.54
N ALA A 31 34.13 49.19 -27.76
CA ALA A 31 34.08 49.12 -26.30
C ALA A 31 32.71 48.66 -25.78
N ALA A 32 31.61 49.17 -26.34
CA ALA A 32 30.26 48.75 -25.95
C ALA A 32 29.97 47.28 -26.29
N LYS A 33 30.60 46.73 -27.34
CA LYS A 33 30.48 45.31 -27.70
C LYS A 33 31.27 44.39 -26.77
N GLY A 34 32.33 44.89 -26.14
CA GLY A 34 33.12 44.16 -25.14
C GLY A 34 32.38 43.91 -23.82
N GLU A 35 31.53 44.86 -23.42
CA GLU A 35 30.76 44.78 -22.16
C GLU A 35 29.63 43.73 -22.24
N ALA A 36 29.07 43.51 -23.43
CA ALA A 36 28.01 42.51 -23.67
C ALA A 36 28.52 41.05 -23.71
N ALA A 37 29.85 40.84 -23.80
CA ALA A 37 30.46 39.51 -23.84
C ALA A 37 30.84 38.97 -22.45
N SER A 38 30.67 39.77 -21.38
CA SER A 38 31.01 39.38 -20.00
C SER A 38 29.80 39.01 -19.13
N ALA A 39 28.63 38.80 -19.73
CA ALA A 39 27.46 38.25 -19.04
C ALA A 39 27.72 36.75 -18.71
N LYS A 40 28.28 36.51 -17.53
CA LYS A 40 28.47 35.18 -16.95
C LYS A 40 27.10 34.48 -16.85
N PRO A 41 26.94 33.24 -17.34
CA PRO A 41 25.67 32.51 -17.19
C PRO A 41 25.35 32.36 -15.70
N ASP A 42 24.15 32.73 -15.30
CA ASP A 42 23.63 32.51 -13.95
C ASP A 42 23.41 31.00 -13.78
N VAL A 43 24.42 30.31 -13.23
CA VAL A 43 24.35 28.89 -12.92
C VAL A 43 23.55 28.77 -11.63
N PRO A 44 22.32 28.20 -11.64
CA PRO A 44 21.53 28.07 -10.44
C PRO A 44 22.32 27.25 -9.42
N GLU A 45 22.47 27.80 -8.21
CA GLU A 45 23.17 27.18 -7.09
C GLU A 45 22.58 25.79 -6.83
N ALA A 46 23.35 24.73 -7.11
CA ALA A 46 22.90 23.36 -7.00
C ALA A 46 22.64 23.03 -5.52
N LYS A 47 21.38 23.12 -5.08
CA LYS A 47 20.96 22.75 -3.73
C LYS A 47 21.19 21.26 -3.53
N LEU A 48 22.10 20.92 -2.61
CA LEU A 48 22.38 19.54 -2.24
C LEU A 48 21.15 18.96 -1.52
N VAL A 49 20.48 18.00 -2.16
CA VAL A 49 19.35 17.27 -1.58
C VAL A 49 19.77 15.87 -1.18
N LYS A 50 19.26 15.38 -0.05
CA LYS A 50 19.42 13.98 0.34
C LYS A 50 18.34 13.15 -0.36
N ALA A 51 18.75 12.37 -1.35
CA ALA A 51 17.90 11.36 -1.96
C ALA A 51 18.10 10.01 -1.27
N VAL A 52 17.00 9.29 -1.03
CA VAL A 52 17.03 7.90 -0.58
C VAL A 52 16.36 7.05 -1.64
N THR A 53 17.08 6.06 -2.16
CA THR A 53 16.53 5.10 -3.12
C THR A 53 15.76 4.01 -2.38
N VAL A 54 14.44 3.98 -2.54
CA VAL A 54 13.57 2.94 -1.97
C VAL A 54 13.53 1.74 -2.91
N LYS A 55 13.71 0.53 -2.38
CA LYS A 55 13.52 -0.72 -3.11
C LYS A 55 12.22 -1.40 -2.67
N PRO A 56 11.45 -2.01 -3.59
CA PRO A 56 10.31 -2.83 -3.20
C PRO A 56 10.78 -3.99 -2.34
N ALA A 57 10.25 -4.08 -1.12
CA ALA A 57 10.44 -5.22 -0.23
C ALA A 57 9.06 -5.82 0.06
N PRO A 58 8.91 -7.16 0.06
CA PRO A 58 7.68 -7.78 0.52
C PRO A 58 7.49 -7.45 2.00
N GLN A 59 6.48 -6.64 2.29
CA GLN A 59 6.09 -6.32 3.66
C GLN A 59 5.15 -7.43 4.15
N ALA A 60 5.61 -8.22 5.13
CA ALA A 60 4.74 -9.16 5.82
C ALA A 60 3.87 -8.39 6.82
N ASP A 61 2.56 -8.34 6.57
CA ASP A 61 1.58 -7.78 7.52
C ASP A 61 1.34 -8.81 8.63
N SER A 62 2.26 -8.88 9.60
CA SER A 62 2.17 -9.82 10.72
C SER A 62 1.16 -9.30 11.75
N ARG A 63 0.00 -9.93 11.81
CA ARG A 63 -1.05 -9.61 12.78
C ARG A 63 -1.04 -10.63 13.91
N LEU A 64 -0.84 -10.15 15.14
CA LEU A 64 -0.99 -10.95 16.35
C LEU A 64 -2.41 -10.76 16.89
N ALA A 65 -3.10 -11.85 17.14
CA ALA A 65 -4.41 -11.85 17.76
C ALA A 65 -4.38 -12.78 18.98
N ILE A 66 -5.06 -12.35 20.05
CA ILE A 66 -5.24 -13.13 21.26
C ILE A 66 -6.66 -13.69 21.23
N GLY A 67 -6.81 -14.94 21.59
CA GLY A 67 -8.09 -15.62 21.65
C GLY A 67 -8.02 -16.89 22.46
N GLU A 68 -9.18 -17.48 22.69
CA GLU A 68 -9.32 -18.77 23.35
C GLU A 68 -9.60 -19.86 22.32
N ILE A 69 -9.10 -21.06 22.59
CA ILE A 69 -9.40 -22.25 21.79
C ILE A 69 -10.68 -22.86 22.35
N ARG A 70 -11.69 -22.99 21.51
CA ARG A 70 -12.96 -23.67 21.86
C ARG A 70 -13.21 -24.88 20.96
N PRO A 71 -13.95 -25.88 21.45
CA PRO A 71 -14.38 -26.99 20.61
C PRO A 71 -15.15 -26.50 19.39
N GLN A 72 -14.88 -27.06 18.21
CA GLN A 72 -15.67 -26.76 17.01
C GLN A 72 -17.13 -27.21 17.17
N ARG A 73 -17.34 -28.31 17.90
CA ARG A 73 -18.67 -28.82 18.26
C ARG A 73 -18.64 -29.30 19.70
N GLU A 74 -19.64 -28.88 20.43
CA GLU A 74 -19.93 -29.31 21.79
C GLU A 74 -21.32 -29.95 21.79
N SER A 75 -21.52 -30.97 22.62
CA SER A 75 -22.78 -31.73 22.65
C SER A 75 -23.10 -32.15 24.06
N ASP A 76 -24.12 -31.49 24.63
CA ASP A 76 -24.66 -31.83 25.93
C ASP A 76 -25.60 -33.02 25.79
N LEU A 77 -25.14 -34.20 26.24
CA LEU A 77 -25.89 -35.44 26.15
C LEU A 77 -26.65 -35.69 27.46
N GLY A 78 -27.96 -35.89 27.35
CA GLY A 78 -28.84 -36.22 28.45
C GLY A 78 -29.92 -37.22 28.03
N PHE A 79 -30.55 -37.86 29.01
CA PHE A 79 -31.66 -38.77 28.73
C PHE A 79 -32.91 -37.97 28.37
N ARG A 80 -33.61 -38.42 27.32
CA ARG A 80 -34.88 -37.82 26.86
C ARG A 80 -36.10 -38.32 27.62
N LEU A 81 -35.94 -39.41 28.35
CA LEU A 81 -36.96 -40.04 29.17
C LEU A 81 -36.52 -40.01 30.62
N SER A 82 -37.48 -39.85 31.52
CA SER A 82 -37.25 -40.01 32.95
C SER A 82 -37.01 -41.48 33.25
N GLY A 83 -35.97 -41.77 34.02
CA GLY A 83 -35.66 -43.15 34.39
C GLY A 83 -34.41 -43.22 35.26
N LYS A 84 -34.23 -44.36 35.90
CA LYS A 84 -33.04 -44.64 36.70
C LYS A 84 -31.88 -45.05 35.79
N LEU A 85 -30.68 -44.53 36.04
CA LEU A 85 -29.48 -44.97 35.35
C LEU A 85 -29.16 -46.42 35.77
N VAL A 86 -29.12 -47.34 34.80
CA VAL A 86 -28.80 -48.76 35.04
C VAL A 86 -27.35 -49.06 34.68
N GLN A 87 -26.83 -48.43 33.64
CA GLN A 87 -25.47 -48.69 33.17
C GLN A 87 -24.84 -47.44 32.55
N ARG A 88 -23.55 -47.21 32.83
CA ARG A 88 -22.69 -46.27 32.10
C ARG A 88 -21.58 -47.05 31.42
N THR A 89 -21.62 -47.10 30.10
CA THR A 89 -20.67 -47.87 29.28
C THR A 89 -19.43 -47.04 28.95
N ALA A 90 -19.61 -45.73 28.74
CA ALA A 90 -18.50 -44.82 28.43
C ALA A 90 -17.74 -44.38 29.68
N ALA A 91 -16.41 -44.34 29.57
CA ALA A 91 -15.51 -43.78 30.57
C ALA A 91 -15.19 -42.30 30.29
N VAL A 92 -14.82 -41.56 31.33
CA VAL A 92 -14.40 -40.16 31.19
C VAL A 92 -13.08 -40.13 30.39
N GLY A 93 -12.99 -39.24 29.40
CA GLY A 93 -11.84 -39.12 28.52
C GLY A 93 -11.80 -40.14 27.37
N GLN A 94 -12.75 -41.07 27.30
CA GLN A 94 -12.86 -42.02 26.20
C GLN A 94 -13.31 -41.33 24.91
N MET A 95 -12.67 -41.65 23.78
CA MET A 95 -13.18 -41.28 22.46
C MET A 95 -14.35 -42.20 22.08
N VAL A 96 -15.45 -41.59 21.63
CA VAL A 96 -16.69 -42.30 21.28
C VAL A 96 -17.15 -41.91 19.88
N ARG A 97 -17.88 -42.82 19.22
CA ARG A 97 -18.41 -42.59 17.86
C ARG A 97 -19.89 -42.24 17.88
N LYS A 98 -20.36 -41.60 16.81
CA LYS A 98 -21.78 -41.33 16.62
C LYS A 98 -22.57 -42.65 16.63
N GLY A 99 -23.63 -42.70 17.44
CA GLY A 99 -24.48 -43.88 17.59
C GLY A 99 -24.01 -44.88 18.65
N GLU A 100 -22.85 -44.65 19.27
CA GLU A 100 -22.37 -45.48 20.36
C GLU A 100 -23.20 -45.26 21.63
N VAL A 101 -23.57 -46.37 22.29
CA VAL A 101 -24.36 -46.32 23.53
C VAL A 101 -23.46 -45.95 24.70
N LEU A 102 -23.60 -44.72 25.18
CA LEU A 102 -22.78 -44.20 26.29
C LEU A 102 -23.32 -44.65 27.66
N ALA A 103 -24.64 -44.76 27.79
CA ALA A 103 -25.32 -45.11 29.02
C ALA A 103 -26.74 -45.62 28.73
N ARG A 104 -27.31 -46.37 29.68
CA ARG A 104 -28.65 -46.97 29.60
C ARG A 104 -29.44 -46.64 30.86
N ILE A 105 -30.69 -46.21 30.67
CA ILE A 105 -31.69 -46.09 31.72
C ILE A 105 -32.58 -47.33 31.77
N GLU A 106 -33.26 -47.50 32.90
CA GLU A 106 -34.30 -48.50 33.09
C GLU A 106 -35.50 -48.20 32.17
N ASP A 107 -35.94 -49.21 31.42
CA ASP A 107 -36.95 -49.07 30.35
C ASP A 107 -38.18 -49.96 30.53
N GLN A 108 -38.33 -50.64 31.68
CA GLN A 108 -39.38 -51.63 31.90
C GLN A 108 -40.80 -51.07 31.68
N ASP A 109 -41.09 -49.90 32.25
CA ASP A 109 -42.39 -49.25 32.10
C ASP A 109 -42.69 -48.91 30.63
N TYR A 110 -41.69 -48.44 29.90
CA TYR A 110 -41.83 -48.12 28.48
C TYR A 110 -42.06 -49.38 27.64
N ARG A 111 -41.36 -50.48 27.95
CA ARG A 111 -41.56 -51.77 27.29
C ARG A 111 -42.93 -52.37 27.60
N ASN A 112 -43.44 -52.21 28.81
CA ASN A 112 -44.78 -52.67 29.19
C ASN A 112 -45.86 -51.91 28.42
N ARG A 113 -45.73 -50.58 28.33
CA ARG A 113 -46.64 -49.74 27.53
C ARG A 113 -46.61 -50.07 26.05
N LEU A 114 -45.41 -50.30 25.49
CA LEU A 114 -45.26 -50.72 24.11
C LEU A 114 -46.01 -52.03 23.84
N ARG A 115 -45.81 -53.06 24.67
CA ARG A 115 -46.51 -54.35 24.54
C ARG A 115 -48.03 -54.22 24.64
N SER A 116 -48.53 -53.36 25.53
CA SER A 116 -49.97 -53.10 25.64
C SER A 116 -50.51 -52.49 24.35
N ALA A 117 -49.84 -51.45 23.82
CA ALA A 117 -50.26 -50.80 22.59
C ALA A 117 -50.19 -51.74 21.37
N GLU A 118 -49.17 -52.60 21.30
CA GLU A 118 -49.06 -53.62 20.25
C GLU A 118 -50.21 -54.64 20.34
N ALA A 119 -50.61 -55.04 21.55
CA ALA A 119 -51.75 -55.94 21.75
C ALA A 119 -53.08 -55.29 21.36
N ASP A 120 -53.27 -54.01 21.67
CA ASP A 120 -54.46 -53.26 21.28
C ASP A 120 -54.56 -53.14 19.74
N VAL A 121 -53.44 -52.90 19.06
CA VAL A 121 -53.37 -52.88 17.58
C VAL A 121 -53.68 -54.26 17.01
N ALA A 122 -53.10 -55.32 17.58
CA ALA A 122 -53.35 -56.70 17.14
C ALA A 122 -54.82 -57.10 17.31
N ALA A 123 -55.46 -56.71 18.42
CA ALA A 123 -56.87 -56.97 18.68
C ALA A 123 -57.80 -56.23 17.71
N ALA A 124 -57.42 -55.03 17.25
CA ALA A 124 -58.19 -54.27 16.27
C ALA A 124 -58.00 -54.77 14.82
N GLN A 125 -56.92 -55.50 14.55
CA GLN A 125 -56.60 -56.06 13.22
C GLN A 125 -57.07 -57.51 13.03
N ALA A 126 -57.41 -58.20 14.12
CA ALA A 126 -57.98 -59.55 14.11
C ALA A 126 -59.47 -59.53 13.74
#